data_AF-A0A2U1KV20-F1
#
_entry.id   AF-A0A2U1KV20-F1
#
_cell.length_a   1.000
_cell.length_b   1.000
_cell.length_c   1.000
_cell.angle_alpha   90.00
_cell.angle_beta   90.00
_cell.angle_gamma   90.00
#
_symmetry.space_group_name_H-M   'P 1'
#
loop_
_entity.id
_entity.type
_entity.pdbx_description
1 polymer ?
#
loop_
_entity_poly.entity_id
_entity_poly.type
_entity_poly.pdbx_seq_one_letter_code
_entity_poly.pdbx_strand_id
1 'polypeptide(L)'
;MFVVGVNETTYKPNTDIVSNVSCTACLLWPRSNNKVVIGPATVDGIQGGAFKIGDTAGTIDNIIQCKLYRPGSVGFVSKSGGMSNEMYNTIARVTDRIYEGIAVGGDVFPGSAISDHVLRFNNIPQIKMIVVLRELGGRDEYSLVEAI
;
A
#
# COMPACT_ATOMS: atom_id res chain seq x y z
N MET A 1 -8.04 16.19 -7.77
CA MET A 1 -8.85 15.02 -8.15
C MET A 1 -8.76 14.04 -7.01
N PHE A 2 -9.76 14.02 -6.13
CA PHE A 2 -9.83 13.05 -5.02
C PHE A 2 -10.24 11.71 -5.61
N VAL A 3 -9.34 10.73 -5.64
CA VAL A 3 -9.73 9.36 -5.97
C VAL A 3 -10.25 8.73 -4.68
N VAL A 4 -11.54 8.96 -4.41
CA VAL A 4 -12.34 7.98 -3.69
C VAL A 4 -12.54 6.84 -4.69
N GLY A 5 -12.23 5.59 -4.31
CA GLY A 5 -12.54 4.44 -5.13
C GLY A 5 -14.05 4.35 -5.37
N VAL A 6 -14.53 4.97 -6.44
CA VAL A 6 -15.90 4.81 -6.96
C VAL A 6 -15.78 4.39 -8.42
N ASN A 7 -15.41 3.12 -8.61
CA ASN A 7 -15.89 2.32 -9.74
C ASN A 7 -15.65 0.85 -9.38
N GLU A 8 -16.65 0.27 -8.71
CA GLU A 8 -16.66 -1.10 -8.24
C GLU A 8 -16.98 -2.08 -9.38
N THR A 9 -16.37 -3.27 -9.37
CA THR A 9 -17.10 -4.50 -9.72
C THR A 9 -17.04 -5.60 -8.68
N THR A 10 -16.14 -5.54 -7.67
CA THR A 10 -16.48 -5.86 -6.25
C THR A 10 -15.33 -5.48 -5.31
N TYR A 11 -15.69 -4.81 -4.21
CA TYR A 11 -14.83 -4.40 -3.08
C TYR A 11 -15.60 -4.64 -1.77
N LYS A 12 -14.90 -4.66 -0.62
CA LYS A 12 -15.36 -4.60 0.81
C LYS A 12 -15.23 -5.92 1.61
N PRO A 13 -14.91 -5.87 2.93
CA PRO A 13 -15.89 -5.38 3.93
C PRO A 13 -15.52 -4.15 4.80
N ASN A 14 -14.25 -3.85 5.13
CA ASN A 14 -13.95 -2.92 6.24
C ASN A 14 -12.99 -1.77 5.95
N THR A 15 -12.62 -1.54 4.70
CA THR A 15 -11.76 -0.42 4.35
C THR A 15 -12.55 0.55 3.49
N ASP A 16 -12.38 1.83 3.73
CA ASP A 16 -12.74 2.87 2.78
C ASP A 16 -11.44 3.60 2.54
N ILE A 17 -10.74 3.20 1.48
CA ILE A 17 -9.42 3.73 1.15
C ILE A 17 -9.63 5.03 0.38
N VAL A 18 -9.03 6.11 0.88
CA VAL A 18 -8.96 7.39 0.19
C VAL A 18 -7.51 7.70 -0.13
N SER A 19 -7.25 8.03 -1.39
CA SER A 19 -5.91 8.38 -1.88
C SER A 19 -5.85 9.85 -2.28
N ASN A 20 -4.62 10.41 -2.34
CA ASN A 20 -4.36 11.78 -2.79
C ASN A 20 -5.05 12.88 -1.96
N VAL A 21 -4.96 12.77 -0.63
CA VAL A 21 -5.50 13.75 0.33
C VAL A 21 -4.41 14.76 0.71
N SER A 22 -4.77 16.03 0.94
CA SER A 22 -3.85 17.07 1.42
C SER A 22 -3.37 16.78 2.85
N CYS A 23 -2.11 17.08 3.19
CA CYS A 23 -1.47 16.75 4.47
C CYS A 23 -2.30 17.16 5.70
N THR A 24 -2.96 18.32 5.66
CA THR A 24 -3.78 18.83 6.78
C THR A 24 -5.02 17.97 7.04
N ALA A 25 -5.61 17.40 5.98
CA ALA A 25 -6.75 16.50 6.09
C ALA A 25 -6.33 15.08 6.51
N CYS A 26 -5.10 14.65 6.21
CA CYS A 26 -4.58 13.32 6.57
C CYS A 26 -4.51 13.07 8.08
N LEU A 27 -4.35 14.10 8.92
CA LEU A 27 -4.22 13.92 10.37
C LEU A 27 -5.55 13.69 11.11
N LEU A 28 -6.63 14.33 10.64
CA LEU A 28 -7.91 14.37 11.38
C LEU A 28 -9.02 13.56 10.71
N TRP A 29 -9.01 13.50 9.38
CA TRP A 29 -10.10 12.91 8.60
C TRP A 29 -10.19 11.37 8.67
N PRO A 30 -9.09 10.59 8.61
CA PRO A 30 -9.18 9.13 8.72
C PRO A 30 -9.74 8.68 10.08
N ARG A 31 -9.25 9.28 11.18
CA ARG A 31 -9.65 8.94 12.55
C ARG A 31 -11.11 9.27 12.87
N SER A 32 -11.62 10.38 12.34
CA SER A 32 -13.00 10.81 12.58
C SER A 32 -14.04 10.03 11.75
N ASN A 33 -13.64 9.42 10.63
CA ASN A 33 -14.57 8.77 9.70
C ASN A 33 -14.33 7.25 9.56
N ASN A 34 -13.42 6.69 10.34
CA ASN A 34 -13.00 5.28 10.26
C ASN A 34 -12.57 4.88 8.83
N LYS A 35 -11.79 5.75 8.18
CA LYS A 35 -11.30 5.58 6.81
C LYS A 35 -9.80 5.33 6.84
N VAL A 36 -9.28 4.62 5.84
CA VAL A 36 -7.83 4.46 5.64
C VAL A 36 -7.40 5.47 4.58
N VAL A 37 -6.39 6.29 4.88
CA VAL A 37 -5.87 7.26 3.91
C VAL A 37 -4.47 6.84 3.47
N ILE A 38 -4.27 6.69 2.16
CA ILE A 38 -2.97 6.39 1.55
C ILE A 38 -2.44 7.70 0.94
N GLY A 39 -1.18 8.04 1.25
CA GLY A 39 -0.59 9.33 0.93
C GLY A 39 -0.61 10.31 2.11
N PRO A 40 -0.23 11.59 1.91
CA PRO A 40 0.06 12.28 0.64
C PRO A 40 1.40 11.86 0.01
N ALA A 41 1.74 12.44 -1.14
CA ALA A 41 3.03 12.26 -1.82
C ALA A 41 3.41 10.79 -2.07
N THR A 42 2.51 10.07 -2.75
CA THR A 42 2.68 8.65 -3.07
C THR A 42 2.18 8.33 -4.48
N VAL A 43 2.64 7.19 -5.01
CA VAL A 43 2.02 6.56 -6.19
C VAL A 43 0.77 5.75 -5.83
N ASP A 44 0.56 5.52 -4.52
CA ASP A 44 -0.52 4.75 -3.88
C ASP A 44 -0.26 3.24 -3.73
N GLY A 45 -0.93 2.37 -4.49
CA GLY A 45 -0.89 0.93 -4.22
C GLY A 45 -1.64 0.06 -5.22
N ILE A 46 -1.43 -1.25 -5.10
CA ILE A 46 -2.01 -2.27 -5.98
C ILE A 46 -2.30 -3.56 -5.21
N GLN A 47 -3.42 -4.20 -5.52
CA GLN A 47 -3.74 -5.56 -5.15
C GLN A 47 -3.72 -6.44 -6.41
N GLY A 48 -2.86 -7.46 -6.40
CA GLY A 48 -2.60 -8.31 -7.54
C GLY A 48 -3.88 -9.00 -8.05
N GLY A 49 -4.21 -8.80 -9.32
CA GLY A 49 -5.41 -9.37 -9.95
C GLY A 49 -6.75 -8.75 -9.52
N ALA A 50 -6.75 -7.68 -8.73
CA ALA A 50 -7.98 -7.04 -8.25
C ALA A 50 -8.06 -5.56 -8.63
N PHE A 51 -7.18 -4.72 -8.07
CA PHE A 51 -7.31 -3.27 -8.17
C PHE A 51 -5.94 -2.57 -8.14
N LYS A 52 -5.77 -1.50 -8.92
CA LYS A 52 -4.60 -0.62 -8.86
C LYS A 52 -5.05 0.83 -8.73
N ILE A 53 -4.35 1.60 -7.91
CA ILE A 53 -4.65 3.01 -7.71
C ILE A 53 -3.80 3.83 -8.69
N GLY A 54 -4.47 4.62 -9.53
CA GLY A 54 -3.84 5.55 -10.46
C GLY A 54 -2.74 4.90 -11.31
N ASP A 55 -1.57 5.54 -11.31
CA ASP A 55 -0.40 5.14 -12.09
C ASP A 55 0.48 4.09 -11.39
N THR A 56 0.01 3.48 -10.29
CA THR A 56 0.73 2.38 -9.63
C THR A 56 1.04 1.26 -10.62
N ALA A 57 2.25 0.70 -10.51
CA ALA A 57 2.83 -0.30 -11.38
C ALA A 57 3.14 0.18 -12.82
N GLY A 58 2.88 1.44 -13.16
CA GLY A 58 3.28 2.02 -14.44
C GLY A 58 2.61 1.35 -15.65
N THR A 59 3.43 1.08 -16.68
CA THR A 59 2.97 0.53 -17.96
C THR A 59 2.49 -0.92 -17.84
N ILE A 60 1.70 -1.35 -18.82
CA ILE A 60 1.20 -2.73 -18.86
C ILE A 60 2.33 -3.77 -18.96
N ASP A 61 3.43 -3.42 -19.63
CA ASP A 61 4.61 -4.28 -19.71
C ASP A 61 5.18 -4.56 -18.32
N ASN A 62 5.25 -3.53 -17.46
CA ASN A 62 5.71 -3.71 -16.08
C ASN A 62 4.73 -4.55 -15.26
N ILE A 63 3.41 -4.39 -15.45
CA ILE A 63 2.37 -5.22 -14.81
C ILE A 63 2.56 -6.70 -15.19
N ILE A 64 2.85 -6.98 -16.47
CA ILE A 64 3.09 -8.35 -16.95
C ILE A 64 4.40 -8.90 -16.40
N GLN A 65 5.48 -8.12 -16.45
CA GLN A 65 6.81 -8.50 -15.95
C GLN A 65 6.81 -8.79 -14.44
N CYS A 66 6.16 -7.94 -13.66
CA CYS A 66 5.95 -8.12 -12.23
C CYS A 66 4.83 -9.12 -11.91
N LYS A 67 4.16 -9.66 -12.93
CA LYS A 67 3.06 -10.64 -12.84
C LYS A 67 1.91 -10.18 -11.91
N LEU A 68 1.62 -8.88 -11.92
CA LEU A 68 0.63 -8.22 -11.03
C LEU A 68 -0.83 -8.45 -11.46
N TYR A 69 -1.06 -9.12 -12.59
CA TYR A 69 -2.40 -9.51 -13.07
C TYR A 69 -3.02 -10.68 -12.28
N ARG A 70 -2.30 -11.27 -11.33
CA ARG A 70 -2.80 -12.34 -10.45
C ARG A 70 -2.21 -12.20 -9.04
N PRO A 71 -2.94 -12.59 -7.98
CA PRO A 71 -2.43 -12.48 -6.62
C PRO A 71 -1.28 -13.47 -6.37
N GLY A 72 -0.30 -13.03 -5.59
CA GLY A 72 0.70 -13.88 -4.93
C GLY A 72 0.40 -14.05 -3.44
N SER A 73 1.43 -14.14 -2.61
CA SER A 73 1.30 -14.28 -1.14
C SER A 73 2.13 -13.27 -0.34
N VAL A 74 2.77 -12.31 -1.01
CA VAL A 74 3.61 -11.30 -0.36
C VAL A 74 2.85 -10.00 -0.15
N GLY A 75 2.73 -9.55 1.11
CA GLY A 75 2.31 -8.20 1.45
C GLY A 75 3.51 -7.26 1.43
N PHE A 76 3.41 -6.14 0.73
CA PHE A 76 4.50 -5.16 0.61
C PHE A 76 4.03 -3.79 1.07
N VAL A 77 4.86 -3.10 1.85
CA VAL A 77 4.59 -1.72 2.27
C VAL A 77 5.86 -0.88 2.25
N SER A 78 5.75 0.34 1.71
CA SER A 78 6.87 1.26 1.50
C SER A 78 6.51 2.72 1.78
N LYS A 79 7.51 3.55 2.09
CA LYS A 79 7.40 5.03 2.00
C LYS A 79 7.48 5.52 0.55
N SER A 80 8.44 4.98 -0.22
CA SER A 80 8.76 5.38 -1.58
C SER A 80 7.87 4.71 -2.61
N GLY A 81 7.14 5.51 -3.40
CA GLY A 81 6.37 5.04 -4.55
C GLY A 81 7.27 4.56 -5.71
N GLY A 82 8.41 5.23 -5.94
CA GLY A 82 9.38 4.82 -6.96
C GLY A 82 9.92 3.43 -6.68
N MET A 83 10.58 3.26 -5.52
CA MET A 83 11.17 1.98 -5.11
C MET A 83 10.16 0.84 -4.98
N SER A 84 8.87 1.15 -4.88
CA SER A 84 7.82 0.12 -4.87
C SER A 84 7.83 -0.70 -6.16
N ASN A 85 8.09 -0.08 -7.31
CA ASN A 85 8.15 -0.81 -8.59
C ASN A 85 9.38 -1.73 -8.67
N GLU A 86 10.55 -1.26 -8.22
CA GLU A 86 11.76 -2.09 -8.13
C GLU A 86 11.55 -3.28 -7.19
N MET A 87 10.83 -3.08 -6.08
CA MET A 87 10.48 -4.14 -5.15
C MET A 87 9.45 -5.10 -5.75
N TYR A 88 8.44 -4.62 -6.48
CA TYR A 88 7.51 -5.49 -7.20
C TYR A 88 8.23 -6.40 -8.19
N ASN A 89 9.19 -5.84 -8.94
CA ASN A 89 10.00 -6.61 -9.87
C ASN A 89 10.89 -7.64 -9.15
N THR A 90 11.54 -7.25 -8.04
CA THR A 90 12.39 -8.15 -7.25
C THR A 90 11.59 -9.29 -6.64
N ILE A 91 10.47 -8.97 -5.98
CA ILE A 91 9.56 -9.93 -5.34
C ILE A 91 8.98 -10.89 -6.39
N ALA A 92 8.56 -10.39 -7.56
CA ALA A 92 8.03 -11.24 -8.63
C ALA A 92 9.03 -12.24 -9.23
N ARG A 93 10.34 -12.00 -9.04
CA ARG A 93 11.43 -12.90 -9.48
C ARG A 93 11.78 -13.96 -8.45
N VAL A 94 11.73 -13.62 -7.16
CA VAL A 94 12.21 -14.51 -6.08
C VAL A 94 11.09 -15.18 -5.28
N THR A 95 9.85 -14.71 -5.40
CA THR A 95 8.68 -15.29 -4.72
C THR A 95 7.52 -15.60 -5.68
N ASP A 96 6.38 -15.98 -5.12
CA ASP A 96 5.11 -16.18 -5.84
C ASP A 96 4.38 -14.87 -6.19
N ARG A 97 5.03 -13.70 -5.99
CA ARG A 97 4.61 -12.31 -6.28
C ARG A 97 3.88 -11.58 -5.14
N ILE A 98 3.52 -10.33 -5.42
CA ILE A 98 2.72 -9.46 -4.56
C ILE A 98 1.27 -9.93 -4.50
N TYR A 99 0.75 -10.06 -3.27
CA TYR A 99 -0.68 -10.08 -3.00
C TYR A 99 -1.23 -8.65 -2.97
N GLU A 100 -0.62 -7.80 -2.14
CA GLU A 100 -0.97 -6.39 -2.00
C GLU A 100 0.28 -5.56 -1.71
N GLY A 101 0.43 -4.43 -2.41
CA GLY A 101 1.56 -3.52 -2.30
C GLY A 101 1.08 -2.08 -2.07
N ILE A 102 1.51 -1.47 -0.97
CA ILE A 102 1.11 -0.11 -0.57
C ILE A 102 2.33 0.79 -0.40
N ALA A 103 2.30 1.97 -1.00
CA ALA A 103 3.20 3.07 -0.71
C ALA A 103 2.47 4.11 0.15
N VAL A 104 2.86 4.27 1.41
CA VAL A 104 2.20 5.21 2.36
C VAL A 104 2.51 6.68 2.04
N GLY A 105 3.59 6.94 1.31
CA GLY A 105 4.01 8.27 0.87
C GLY A 105 5.13 8.89 1.70
N GLY A 106 5.90 9.77 1.05
CA GLY A 106 7.14 10.34 1.60
C GLY A 106 6.94 11.45 2.63
N ASP A 107 5.72 11.94 2.80
CA ASP A 107 5.44 13.03 3.73
C ASP A 107 5.69 12.64 5.19
N VAL A 108 5.97 13.67 6.01
CA VAL A 108 6.20 13.52 7.46
C VAL A 108 5.00 12.92 8.16
N PHE A 109 3.79 13.29 7.73
CA PHE A 109 2.53 12.81 8.29
C PHE A 109 1.73 12.06 7.23
N PRO A 110 2.01 10.76 7.02
CA PRO A 110 1.18 9.94 6.14
C PRO A 110 -0.20 9.73 6.79
N GLY A 111 -1.25 9.61 5.97
CA GLY A 111 -2.62 9.35 6.43
C GLY A 111 -2.82 7.96 7.05
N SER A 112 -1.89 7.03 6.79
CA SER A 112 -1.77 5.74 7.47
C SER A 112 -0.30 5.39 7.65
N ALA A 113 0.04 4.82 8.81
CA ALA A 113 1.40 4.40 9.12
C ALA A 113 1.68 3.03 8.50
N ILE A 114 2.97 2.67 8.35
CA ILE A 114 3.33 1.32 7.89
C ILE A 114 2.85 0.25 8.87
N SER A 115 2.89 0.51 10.18
CA SER A 115 2.37 -0.42 11.19
C SER A 115 0.89 -0.76 10.97
N ASP A 116 0.08 0.20 10.52
CA ASP A 116 -1.34 -0.02 10.23
C ASP A 116 -1.52 -1.03 9.10
N HIS A 117 -0.71 -0.91 8.04
CA HIS A 117 -0.74 -1.85 6.92
C HIS A 117 -0.15 -3.20 7.27
N VAL A 118 0.90 -3.27 8.08
CA VAL A 118 1.46 -4.55 8.53
C VAL A 118 0.47 -5.31 9.41
N LEU A 119 -0.19 -4.62 10.36
CA LEU A 119 -1.25 -5.21 11.18
C LEU A 119 -2.42 -5.69 10.31
N ARG A 120 -2.80 -4.92 9.28
CA ARG A 120 -3.81 -5.35 8.32
C ARG A 120 -3.36 -6.59 7.55
N PHE A 121 -2.14 -6.61 7.04
CA PHE A 121 -1.58 -7.75 6.31
C PHE A 121 -1.51 -9.02 7.16
N ASN A 122 -1.19 -8.89 8.46
CA ASN A 122 -1.19 -10.02 9.39
C ASN A 122 -2.58 -10.67 9.53
N ASN A 123 -3.65 -9.88 9.38
CA ASN A 123 -5.03 -10.36 9.43
C ASN A 123 -5.54 -10.91 8.08
N ILE A 124 -4.74 -10.87 7.01
CA ILE A 124 -5.12 -11.39 5.69
C ILE A 124 -4.49 -12.79 5.53
N PRO A 125 -5.29 -13.88 5.57
CA PRO A 125 -4.76 -15.24 5.56
C PRO A 125 -4.01 -15.62 4.28
N GLN A 126 -4.23 -14.91 3.18
CA GLN A 126 -3.53 -15.11 1.90
C GLN A 126 -2.08 -14.60 1.94
N ILE A 127 -1.78 -13.64 2.81
CA ILE A 127 -0.42 -13.10 2.97
C ILE A 127 0.38 -14.05 3.86
N LYS A 128 1.50 -14.56 3.33
CA LYS A 128 2.40 -15.51 4.01
C LYS A 128 3.74 -14.88 4.38
N MET A 129 4.06 -13.75 3.77
CA MET A 129 5.28 -12.99 4.03
C MET A 129 4.98 -11.49 3.90
N ILE A 130 5.53 -10.70 4.81
CA ILE A 130 5.41 -9.25 4.79
C ILE A 130 6.80 -8.66 4.55
N VAL A 131 6.90 -7.79 3.55
CA VAL A 131 8.12 -7.08 3.20
C VAL A 131 7.90 -5.59 3.45
N VAL A 132 8.74 -5.01 4.30
CA VAL A 132 8.67 -3.59 4.66
C VAL A 132 9.91 -2.89 4.11
N LEU A 133 9.70 -1.82 3.33
CA LEU A 133 10.77 -0.94 2.88
C LEU A 133 10.61 0.45 3.50
N ARG A 134 11.59 0.84 4.32
CA ARG A 134 11.59 2.11 5.04
C ARG A 134 12.69 3.04 4.56
N GLU A 135 12.55 4.31 4.89
CA GLU A 135 13.53 5.37 4.65
C GLU A 135 14.07 5.88 5.98
N LEU A 136 15.27 6.45 5.98
CA LEU A 136 15.87 7.02 7.19
C LEU A 136 15.03 8.18 7.72
N GLY A 137 14.64 8.09 9.00
CA GLY A 137 14.01 9.18 9.74
C GLY A 137 12.69 8.78 10.39
N GLY A 138 12.40 9.38 11.54
CA GLY A 138 11.24 9.03 12.35
C GLY A 138 11.50 7.87 13.31
N ARG A 139 10.42 7.27 13.80
CA ARG A 139 10.46 6.13 14.76
C ARG A 139 9.44 5.05 14.41
N ASP A 140 8.94 5.06 13.18
CA ASP A 140 7.81 4.21 12.82
C ASP A 140 8.19 2.72 12.74
N GLU A 141 9.48 2.38 12.65
CA GLU A 141 9.97 1.01 12.75
C GLU A 141 9.79 0.47 14.17
N TYR A 142 9.90 1.33 15.18
CA TYR A 142 9.73 0.92 16.58
C TYR A 142 8.28 0.57 16.88
N SER A 143 7.31 1.27 16.30
CA SER A 143 5.89 0.91 16.45
C SER A 143 5.56 -0.44 15.81
N LEU A 144 6.36 -0.88 14.82
CA LEU A 144 6.26 -2.23 14.28
C LEU A 144 6.76 -3.27 15.29
N VAL A 145 7.88 -3.00 15.95
CA VAL A 145 8.45 -3.89 16.98
C VAL A 145 7.51 -4.00 18.16
N GLU A 146 6.87 -2.91 18.57
CA GLU A 146 5.88 -2.91 19.65
C GLU A 146 4.59 -3.68 19.31
N ALA A 147 4.31 -3.86 18.01
CA ALA A 147 3.11 -4.54 17.53
C ALA A 147 3.30 -6.06 17.33
N ILE A 148 4.53 -6.57 17.45
CA ILE A 148 4.92 -7.99 17.32
C ILE A 148 5.00 -8.61 18.72
#